data_AF-A0A2M7XLN2-F1
#
_entry.id   AF-A0A2M7XLN2-F1
#
_cell.length_a   1.000
_cell.length_b   1.000
_cell.length_c   1.000
_cell.angle_alpha   90.00
_cell.angle_beta   90.00
_cell.angle_gamma   90.00
#
_symmetry.space_group_name_H-M   'P 1'
#
loop_
_entity.id
_entity.type
_entity.pdbx_description
1 polymer ?
#
loop_
_entity_poly.entity_id
_entity_poly.type
_entity_poly.pdbx_seq_one_letter_code
_entity_poly.pdbx_strand_id
1 'polypeptide(L)'
;EKAKSGSVFVGTEGFFGSLPDGLQIYLEGIPNIRVIGVGWPVVEVSQSLINSLVDNDVYLLVNQSRLKLNPKEKGLILVEEYPKAIWPDGFQDKLLLFSLDKDYFQQ
;
A
#
# COMPACT_ATOMS: atom_id res chain seq x y z
N GLU A 1 -12.39 -8.22 3.03
CA GLU A 1 -13.64 -7.54 3.43
C GLU A 1 -14.10 -6.43 2.48
N LYS A 2 -13.39 -5.31 2.31
CA LYS A 2 -13.85 -4.19 1.46
C LYS A 2 -14.15 -4.56 0.00
N ALA A 3 -13.37 -5.48 -0.58
CA ALA A 3 -13.59 -5.98 -1.94
C ALA A 3 -14.96 -6.69 -2.15
N LYS A 4 -15.67 -7.06 -1.08
CA LYS A 4 -17.02 -7.64 -1.15
C LYS A 4 -18.09 -6.59 -1.48
N SER A 5 -17.83 -5.32 -1.16
CA SER A 5 -18.77 -4.21 -1.32
C SER A 5 -18.37 -3.19 -2.39
N GLY A 6 -17.16 -3.30 -2.95
CA GLY A 6 -16.67 -2.37 -3.97
C GLY A 6 -15.28 -2.74 -4.49
N SER A 7 -14.76 -1.90 -5.38
CA SER A 7 -13.41 -2.03 -5.93
C SER A 7 -12.36 -1.54 -4.94
N VAL A 8 -11.25 -2.26 -4.86
CA VAL A 8 -10.11 -1.97 -3.97
C VAL A 8 -8.84 -1.87 -4.80
N PHE A 9 -8.07 -0.82 -4.55
CA PHE A 9 -6.75 -0.64 -5.15
C PHE A 9 -5.68 -0.74 -4.07
N VAL A 10 -4.63 -1.52 -4.33
CA VAL A 10 -3.52 -1.71 -3.41
C VAL A 10 -2.23 -1.29 -4.10
N GLY A 11 -1.67 -0.17 -3.68
CA GLY A 11 -0.31 0.21 -4.00
C GLY A 11 0.68 -0.64 -3.23
N THR A 12 1.76 -1.08 -3.86
CA THR A 12 2.87 -1.72 -3.15
C THR A 12 4.21 -1.35 -3.78
N GLU A 13 5.29 -1.39 -3.00
CA GLU A 13 6.58 -0.92 -3.48
C GLU A 13 7.22 -1.88 -4.50
N GLY A 14 7.98 -1.30 -5.42
CA GLY A 14 8.61 -2.01 -6.51
C GLY A 14 7.88 -1.85 -7.85
N PHE A 15 8.19 -2.75 -8.77
CA PHE A 15 7.77 -2.73 -10.18
C PHE A 15 7.36 -4.15 -10.60
N PHE A 16 6.91 -4.32 -11.84
CA PHE A 16 6.64 -5.63 -12.44
C PHE A 16 7.81 -6.61 -12.19
N GLY A 17 7.51 -7.81 -11.72
CA GLY A 17 8.50 -8.82 -11.30
C GLY A 17 8.90 -8.80 -9.81
N SER A 18 8.28 -7.96 -8.96
CA SER A 18 8.61 -7.89 -7.52
C SER A 18 7.39 -8.09 -6.59
N LEU A 19 7.30 -7.35 -5.47
CA LEU A 19 6.22 -7.49 -4.49
C LEU A 19 4.79 -7.34 -5.08
N PRO A 20 4.55 -6.49 -6.10
CA PRO A 20 3.25 -6.45 -6.78
C PRO A 20 2.80 -7.83 -7.31
N ASP A 21 3.68 -8.55 -8.01
CA ASP A 21 3.35 -9.85 -8.60
C ASP A 21 3.18 -10.92 -7.53
N GLY A 22 4.03 -10.89 -6.49
CA GLY A 22 3.94 -11.79 -5.35
C GLY A 22 2.60 -11.64 -4.61
N LEU A 23 2.11 -10.41 -4.45
CA LEU A 23 0.81 -10.14 -3.86
C LEU A 23 -0.33 -10.54 -4.81
N GLN A 24 -0.15 -10.34 -6.12
CA GLN A 24 -1.15 -10.66 -7.13
C GLN A 24 -1.47 -12.16 -7.19
N ILE A 25 -0.49 -13.05 -6.96
CA ILE A 25 -0.74 -14.51 -6.89
C ILE A 25 -1.79 -14.87 -5.83
N TYR A 26 -1.77 -14.21 -4.68
CA TYR A 26 -2.75 -14.45 -3.61
C TYR A 26 -4.10 -13.78 -3.87
N LEU A 27 -4.13 -12.76 -4.72
CA LEU A 27 -5.30 -11.93 -4.97
C LEU A 27 -5.96 -12.19 -6.33
N GLU A 28 -5.36 -13.03 -7.19
CA GLU A 28 -5.80 -13.31 -8.56
C GLU A 28 -7.27 -13.76 -8.63
N GLY A 29 -7.73 -14.51 -7.64
CA GLY A 29 -9.11 -14.98 -7.55
C GLY A 29 -10.14 -13.93 -7.09
N ILE A 30 -9.72 -12.69 -6.80
CA ILE A 30 -10.59 -11.62 -6.30
C ILE A 30 -10.64 -10.50 -7.34
N PRO A 31 -11.65 -10.49 -8.24
CA PRO A 31 -11.68 -9.60 -9.41
C PRO A 31 -11.77 -8.11 -9.07
N ASN A 32 -12.19 -7.79 -7.84
CA ASN A 32 -12.38 -6.42 -7.37
C ASN A 32 -11.11 -5.83 -6.74
N ILE A 33 -9.98 -6.55 -6.74
CA ILE A 33 -8.71 -6.04 -6.21
C ILE A 33 -7.73 -5.82 -7.36
N ARG A 34 -7.15 -4.62 -7.43
CA ARG A 34 -6.08 -4.28 -8.37
C ARG A 34 -4.84 -3.88 -7.62
N VAL A 35 -3.70 -4.45 -8.01
CA VAL A 35 -2.39 -4.13 -7.41
C VAL A 35 -1.63 -3.18 -8.34
N ILE A 36 -1.04 -2.13 -7.76
CA ILE A 36 -0.27 -1.10 -8.48
C ILE A 36 1.13 -1.04 -7.87
N GLY A 37 2.18 -1.16 -8.70
CA GLY A 37 3.54 -0.84 -8.30
C GLY A 37 3.75 0.67 -8.19
N VAL A 38 4.21 1.16 -7.03
CA VAL A 38 4.43 2.61 -6.79
C VAL A 38 5.91 3.01 -6.73
N GLY A 39 6.80 2.14 -7.21
CA GLY A 39 8.23 2.39 -7.24
C GLY A 39 8.94 2.09 -5.91
N TRP A 40 10.25 2.34 -5.87
CA TRP A 40 11.09 2.09 -4.70
C TRP A 40 12.30 3.04 -4.68
N PRO A 41 12.58 3.72 -3.55
CA PRO A 41 11.80 3.80 -2.31
C PRO A 41 10.52 4.64 -2.47
N VAL A 42 9.56 4.48 -1.55
CA VAL A 42 8.31 5.26 -1.57
C VAL A 42 8.56 6.61 -0.91
N VAL A 43 8.79 7.63 -1.74
CA VAL A 43 9.06 9.02 -1.32
C VAL A 43 7.84 9.94 -1.42
N GLU A 44 6.82 9.52 -2.17
CA GLU A 44 5.57 10.22 -2.36
C GLU A 44 4.41 9.23 -2.55
N VAL A 45 3.17 9.70 -2.38
CA VAL A 45 1.97 8.92 -2.75
C VAL A 45 1.79 9.05 -4.26
N SER A 46 1.85 7.92 -4.97
CA SER A 46 1.73 7.90 -6.43
C SER A 46 0.40 8.51 -6.90
N GLN A 47 0.45 9.33 -7.95
CA GLN A 47 -0.74 9.91 -8.58
C GLN A 47 -1.74 8.84 -9.03
N SER A 48 -1.28 7.64 -9.41
CA SER A 48 -2.16 6.52 -9.77
C SER A 48 -3.03 6.06 -8.60
N LEU A 49 -2.51 6.09 -7.37
CA LEU A 49 -3.30 5.79 -6.18
C LEU A 49 -4.30 6.90 -5.87
N ILE A 50 -3.87 8.16 -5.97
CA ILE A 50 -4.73 9.33 -5.75
C ILE A 50 -5.89 9.34 -6.74
N ASN A 51 -5.63 9.12 -8.02
CA ASN A 51 -6.67 9.04 -9.06
C ASN A 51 -7.64 7.88 -8.84
N SER A 52 -7.18 6.79 -8.21
CA SER A 52 -8.03 5.64 -7.89
C SER A 52 -8.95 5.91 -6.68
N LEU A 53 -8.70 6.95 -5.89
CA LEU A 53 -9.39 7.23 -4.63
C LEU A 53 -10.83 7.74 -4.78
N VAL A 54 -11.19 8.23 -5.97
CA VAL A 54 -12.49 8.84 -6.26
C VAL A 54 -13.65 7.90 -5.92
N ASP A 55 -13.66 6.71 -6.52
CA ASP A 55 -14.75 5.74 -6.38
C ASP A 55 -14.36 4.46 -5.62
N ASN A 56 -13.12 4.37 -5.15
CA ASN A 56 -12.56 3.12 -4.63
C ASN A 56 -11.96 3.30 -3.23
N ASP A 57 -11.82 2.19 -2.52
CA ASP A 57 -10.97 2.13 -1.34
C ASP A 57 -9.53 1.88 -1.79
N VAL A 58 -8.61 2.75 -1.40
CA VAL A 58 -7.21 2.68 -1.82
C VAL A 58 -6.31 2.49 -0.61
N TYR A 59 -5.44 1.51 -0.73
CA TYR A 59 -4.48 1.13 0.28
C TYR A 59 -3.05 1.21 -0.27
N LEU A 60 -2.09 1.40 0.62
CA LEU A 60 -0.66 1.28 0.35
C LEU A 60 -0.08 0.24 1.30
N LEU A 61 0.45 -0.85 0.74
CA LEU A 61 1.16 -1.89 1.46
C LEU A 61 2.66 -1.73 1.23
N VAL A 62 3.40 -1.35 2.28
CA VAL A 62 4.81 -0.95 2.14
C VAL A 62 5.67 -1.42 3.30
N ASN A 63 6.89 -1.86 3.00
CA ASN A 63 7.87 -2.14 4.06
C ASN A 63 8.33 -0.85 4.74
N GLN A 64 8.38 -0.85 6.08
CA GLN A 64 8.80 0.28 6.91
C GLN A 64 10.16 0.81 6.47
N SER A 65 11.12 -0.07 6.22
CA SER A 65 12.46 0.27 5.73
C SER A 65 12.46 1.04 4.39
N ARG A 66 11.40 0.90 3.59
CA ARG A 66 11.25 1.44 2.23
C ARG A 66 10.34 2.67 2.15
N LEU A 67 9.68 3.03 3.25
CA LEU A 67 8.87 4.23 3.37
C LEU A 67 9.76 5.43 3.72
N LYS A 68 9.87 6.40 2.81
CA LYS A 68 10.75 7.59 2.91
C LYS A 68 9.93 8.89 2.84
N LEU A 69 8.78 8.89 3.50
CA LEU A 69 7.89 10.04 3.66
C LEU A 69 7.27 10.04 5.05
N ASN A 70 6.71 11.16 5.49
CA ASN A 70 5.89 11.23 6.69
C ASN A 70 4.44 10.84 6.34
N PRO A 71 3.91 9.70 6.85
CA PRO A 71 2.59 9.21 6.45
C PRO A 71 1.46 10.20 6.75
N LYS A 72 1.48 10.84 7.92
CA LYS A 72 0.43 11.76 8.37
C LYS A 72 0.37 13.02 7.52
N GLU A 73 1.54 13.56 7.14
CA GLU A 73 1.64 14.74 6.28
C GLU A 73 1.27 14.45 4.82
N LYS A 74 1.08 13.18 4.46
CA LYS A 74 0.80 12.71 3.10
C LYS A 74 -0.53 11.97 2.99
N GLY A 75 -1.46 12.22 3.92
CA GLY A 75 -2.81 11.63 3.85
C GLY A 75 -2.83 10.10 3.97
N LEU A 76 -1.87 9.50 4.66
CA LEU A 76 -1.84 8.06 4.92
C LEU A 76 -2.23 7.75 6.36
N ILE A 77 -3.26 6.92 6.52
CA ILE A 77 -3.76 6.45 7.81
C ILE A 77 -3.27 5.01 7.99
N LEU A 78 -2.51 4.75 9.06
CA LEU A 78 -2.05 3.39 9.36
C LEU A 78 -3.26 2.53 9.77
N VAL A 79 -3.47 1.44 9.05
CA VAL A 79 -4.54 0.48 9.32
C VAL A 79 -3.99 -0.66 10.16
N GLU A 80 -2.91 -1.28 9.70
CA GLU A 80 -2.31 -2.44 10.35
C GLU A 80 -0.79 -2.45 10.15
N GLU A 81 -0.06 -3.08 11.07
CA GLU A 81 1.36 -3.39 10.93
C GLU A 81 1.61 -4.88 11.15
N TYR A 82 2.43 -5.47 10.28
CA TYR A 82 2.82 -6.88 10.35
C TYR A 82 4.33 -6.98 10.59
N PRO A 83 4.77 -7.28 11.83
CA PRO A 83 6.17 -7.40 12.14
C PRO A 83 6.81 -8.59 11.40
N LYS A 84 8.01 -8.40 10.86
CA LYS A 84 8.80 -9.49 10.26
C LYS A 84 9.69 -10.17 11.29
N ALA A 85 10.45 -11.16 10.84
CA ALA A 85 11.51 -11.76 11.65
C ALA A 85 12.51 -10.69 12.13
N ILE A 86 12.96 -10.84 13.37
CA ILE A 86 14.00 -10.02 13.96
C ILE A 86 15.34 -10.48 13.38
N TRP A 87 16.11 -9.54 12.87
CA TRP A 87 17.45 -9.77 12.35
C TRP A 87 18.42 -10.05 13.51
N PRO A 88 19.57 -10.71 13.27
CA PRO A 88 20.53 -10.99 14.34
C PRO A 88 21.07 -9.74 15.07
N ASP A 89 21.03 -8.58 14.42
CA ASP A 89 21.42 -7.28 14.99
C ASP A 89 20.31 -6.60 15.82
N GLY A 90 19.14 -7.25 15.95
CA GLY A 90 17.98 -6.74 16.68
C GLY A 90 17.05 -5.86 15.85
N PHE A 91 17.36 -5.58 14.58
CA PHE A 91 16.46 -4.82 13.71
C PHE A 91 15.22 -5.66 13.36
N GLN A 92 14.04 -5.05 13.44
CA GLN A 92 12.80 -5.68 13.00
C GLN A 92 12.10 -4.76 11.99
N ASP A 93 12.12 -5.16 10.72
CA ASP A 93 11.33 -4.51 9.69
C ASP A 93 9.85 -4.89 9.85
N LYS A 94 8.95 -4.03 9.36
CA LYS A 94 7.51 -4.26 9.40
C LYS A 94 6.92 -4.05 8.02
N LEU A 95 5.91 -4.83 7.68
CA LEU A 95 5.05 -4.54 6.53
C LEU A 95 3.88 -3.68 7.04
N LEU A 96 3.73 -2.48 6.50
CA LEU A 96 2.76 -1.49 6.93
C LEU A 96 1.62 -1.42 5.91
N LEU A 97 0.39 -1.52 6.37
CA LEU A 97 -0.80 -1.30 5.56
C LEU A 97 -1.40 0.06 5.91
N PHE A 98 -1.42 0.97 4.95
CA PHE A 98 -2.06 2.27 5.05
C PHE A 98 -3.32 2.33 4.21
N SER A 99 -4.34 3.05 4.65
CA SER A 99 -5.42 3.56 3.81
C SER A 99 -5.13 5.01 3.43
N LEU A 100 -5.46 5.39 2.20
CA LEU A 100 -5.42 6.79 1.78
C LEU A 100 -6.63 7.54 2.32
N ASP A 101 -6.40 8.71 2.89
CA ASP A 101 -7.43 9.60 3.43
C ASP A 101 -8.14 10.34 2.29
N LYS A 102 -9.42 10.04 2.06
CA LYS A 102 -10.22 10.67 1.01
C LYS A 102 -10.36 12.17 1.23
N ASP A 103 -10.54 12.59 2.47
CA ASP A 103 -10.77 13.99 2.81
C ASP A 103 -9.49 14.82 2.65
N TYR A 104 -8.31 14.19 2.77
CA TYR A 104 -7.03 14.85 2.53
C TYR A 104 -6.80 15.15 1.04
N PHE A 105 -7.17 14.24 0.15
CA PHE A 105 -6.86 14.33 -1.29
C PHE A 105 -8.00 14.93 -2.14
N GLN A 106 -9.20 15.09 -1.59
CA GLN A 106 -10.36 15.69 -2.28
C GLN A 106 -10.61 17.17 -1.92
N GLN A 107 -9.67 17.80 -1.20
CA GLN A 107 -9.62 19.26 -1.00
C GLN A 107 -9.14 19.98 -2.26
#